data_AF-A0A317RDL2-F1
#
_entry.id   AF-A0A317RDL2-F1
#
_cell.length_a   1.000
_cell.length_b   1.000
_cell.length_c   1.000
_cell.angle_alpha   90.00
_cell.angle_beta   90.00
_cell.angle_gamma   90.00
#
_symmetry.space_group_name_H-M   'P 1'
#
loop_
_entity.id
_entity.type
_entity.pdbx_description
1 polymer ?
#
loop_
_entity_poly.entity_id
_entity_poly.type
_entity_poly.pdbx_seq_one_letter_code
_entity_poly.pdbx_strand_id
1 'polypeptide(L)'
;MKHISNRLGSSLLVLCAWLATSAHAVQDLPGGPAVKQLNLAPPVTRIAQEQHFLHWMLLVVCTIIFLGVFGVMFYSIWHHRKSRGA
;
A
#
# COMPACT_ATOMS: atom_id res chain seq x y z
N MET A 1 -14.96 13.41 -43.85
CA MET A 1 -15.93 13.33 -42.73
C MET A 1 -15.45 12.49 -41.53
N LYS A 2 -14.78 11.33 -41.73
CA LYS A 2 -14.33 10.45 -40.62
C LYS A 2 -13.30 11.07 -39.67
N HIS A 3 -12.40 11.93 -40.16
CA HIS A 3 -11.32 12.53 -39.36
C HIS A 3 -11.80 13.60 -38.37
N ILE A 4 -12.89 14.32 -38.66
CA ILE A 4 -13.49 15.31 -37.76
C ILE A 4 -14.23 14.60 -36.61
N SER A 5 -14.96 13.53 -36.92
CA SER A 5 -15.61 12.68 -35.90
C SER A 5 -14.59 12.07 -34.93
N ASN A 6 -13.44 11.60 -35.44
CA ASN A 6 -12.40 11.02 -34.58
C ASN A 6 -11.70 12.05 -33.67
N ARG A 7 -11.57 13.31 -34.12
CA ARG A 7 -11.03 14.42 -33.30
C ARG A 7 -11.99 14.87 -32.21
N LEU A 8 -13.30 14.94 -32.51
CA LEU A 8 -14.35 15.19 -31.52
C LEU A 8 -14.43 14.07 -30.48
N GLY A 9 -14.35 12.81 -30.91
CA GLY A 9 -14.28 11.66 -30.01
C GLY A 9 -13.06 11.70 -29.09
N SER A 10 -11.89 12.08 -29.62
CA SER A 10 -10.66 12.21 -28.81
C SER A 10 -10.76 13.32 -27.76
N SER A 11 -11.33 14.48 -28.11
CA SER A 11 -11.54 15.58 -27.16
C SER A 11 -12.58 15.24 -26.08
N LEU A 12 -13.62 14.48 -26.44
CA LEU A 12 -14.61 14.00 -25.49
C LEU A 12 -14.01 12.99 -24.51
N LEU A 13 -13.16 12.07 -24.97
CA LEU A 13 -12.45 11.13 -24.11
C LEU A 13 -11.49 11.85 -23.15
N VAL A 14 -10.80 12.90 -23.60
CA VAL A 14 -9.96 13.73 -22.73
C VAL A 14 -10.81 14.42 -21.66
N LEU A 15 -11.94 15.04 -22.03
CA LEU A 15 -12.86 15.66 -21.07
C LEU A 15 -13.43 14.64 -20.07
N CYS A 16 -13.81 13.45 -20.51
CA CYS A 16 -14.25 12.36 -19.62
C CYS A 16 -13.12 11.90 -18.68
N ALA A 17 -11.88 11.83 -19.16
CA ALA A 17 -10.72 11.50 -18.33
C ALA A 17 -10.44 12.59 -17.26
N TRP A 18 -10.60 13.87 -17.61
CA TRP A 18 -10.48 14.98 -16.64
C TRP A 18 -11.63 14.96 -15.62
N LEU A 19 -12.85 14.62 -16.01
CA LEU A 19 -13.99 14.48 -15.09
C LEU A 19 -13.85 13.25 -14.16
N ALA A 20 -13.22 12.17 -14.63
CA ALA A 20 -12.94 10.97 -13.84
C ALA A 20 -11.94 11.19 -12.69
N THR A 21 -11.18 12.30 -12.69
CA THR A 21 -10.25 12.66 -11.60
C THR A 21 -10.97 12.92 -10.26
N SER A 22 -12.29 13.15 -10.29
CA SER A 22 -13.13 13.35 -9.10
C SER A 22 -13.23 12.12 -8.18
N ALA A 23 -12.91 10.92 -8.68
CA ALA A 23 -12.86 9.69 -7.88
C ALA A 23 -11.68 9.65 -6.87
N HIS A 24 -10.72 10.58 -6.96
CA HIS A 24 -9.57 10.64 -6.06
C HIS A 24 -9.83 11.41 -4.75
N ALA A 25 -10.96 12.11 -4.62
CA ALA A 25 -11.30 12.92 -3.45
C ALA A 25 -12.18 12.14 -2.44
N VAL A 26 -11.77 10.93 -2.06
CA VAL A 26 -12.43 10.21 -0.96
C VAL A 26 -12.02 10.91 0.34
N GLN A 27 -12.98 11.54 1.02
CA GLN A 27 -12.78 12.21 2.32
C GLN A 27 -13.26 11.32 3.47
N ASP A 28 -12.72 11.56 4.67
CA ASP A 28 -13.12 10.86 5.88
C ASP A 28 -14.56 11.22 6.26
N LEU A 29 -15.39 10.21 6.50
CA LEU A 29 -16.74 10.40 7.01
C LEU A 29 -16.75 10.36 8.54
N PRO A 30 -17.59 11.18 9.20
CA PRO A 30 -17.71 11.14 10.66
C PRO A 30 -18.20 9.77 11.12
N GLY A 31 -17.39 9.08 11.94
CA GLY A 31 -17.70 7.77 12.52
C GLY A 31 -17.30 6.56 11.68
N GLY A 32 -16.75 6.74 10.46
CA GLY A 32 -16.23 5.66 9.62
C GLY A 32 -14.71 5.46 9.76
N PRO A 33 -14.15 4.33 9.28
CA PRO A 33 -12.71 4.17 9.14
C PRO A 33 -12.11 5.26 8.24
N ALA A 34 -10.93 5.75 8.60
CA ALA A 34 -10.27 6.79 7.81
C ALA A 34 -9.82 6.25 6.45
N VAL A 35 -9.77 7.13 5.45
CA VAL A 35 -9.25 6.84 4.13
C VAL A 35 -7.78 6.45 4.26
N LYS A 36 -7.42 5.28 3.72
CA LYS A 36 -6.07 4.67 3.81
C LYS A 36 -5.64 4.37 5.24
N GLN A 37 -6.57 4.01 6.13
CA GLN A 37 -6.22 3.54 7.46
C GLN A 37 -5.43 2.22 7.38
N LEU A 38 -4.15 2.27 7.74
CA LEU A 38 -3.25 1.11 7.72
C LEU A 38 -3.21 0.36 9.06
N ASN A 39 -3.79 0.96 10.11
CA ASN A 39 -3.81 0.42 11.46
C ASN A 39 -5.23 0.07 11.91
N LEU A 40 -5.37 -0.58 13.06
CA LEU A 40 -6.67 -0.87 13.66
C LEU A 40 -7.36 0.44 14.08
N ALA A 41 -8.70 0.42 14.03
CA ALA A 41 -9.50 1.56 14.48
C ALA A 41 -9.35 1.78 16.00
N PRO A 42 -9.62 3.00 16.50
CA PRO A 42 -9.56 3.29 17.94
C PRO A 42 -10.37 2.26 18.74
N PRO A 43 -9.78 1.61 19.76
CA PRO A 43 -10.45 0.50 20.42
C PRO A 43 -11.56 1.01 21.34
N VAL A 44 -12.78 0.53 21.13
CA VAL A 44 -13.97 0.92 21.91
C VAL A 44 -14.28 -0.01 23.09
N THR A 45 -13.50 -1.08 23.27
CA THR A 45 -13.62 -2.06 24.37
C THR A 45 -12.25 -2.37 24.98
N ARG A 46 -12.22 -2.88 26.22
CA ARG A 46 -10.97 -3.33 26.86
C ARG A 46 -10.27 -4.45 26.10
N ILE A 47 -11.04 -5.41 25.58
CA ILE A 47 -10.49 -6.54 24.82
C ILE A 47 -9.81 -6.03 23.53
N ALA A 48 -10.40 -5.02 22.88
CA ALA A 48 -9.80 -4.43 21.69
C ALA A 48 -8.49 -3.68 22.01
N GLN A 49 -8.35 -3.09 23.20
CA GLN A 49 -7.07 -2.48 23.65
C GLN A 49 -5.98 -3.56 23.80
N GLU A 50 -6.31 -4.69 24.43
CA GLU A 50 -5.38 -5.82 24.59
C GLU A 50 -4.98 -6.42 23.23
N GLN A 51 -5.92 -6.55 22.30
CA GLN A 51 -5.64 -7.03 20.96
C GLN A 51 -4.72 -6.08 20.19
N HIS A 52 -4.88 -4.76 20.35
CA HIS A 52 -4.00 -3.78 19.73
C HIS A 52 -2.54 -3.94 20.21
N PHE A 53 -2.35 -4.22 21.50
CA PHE A 53 -1.04 -4.51 22.07
C PHE A 53 -0.45 -5.82 21.52
N LEU A 54 -1.22 -6.91 21.51
CA LEU A 54 -0.79 -8.20 20.96
C LEU A 54 -0.44 -8.11 19.48
N HIS A 55 -1.23 -7.37 18.69
CA HIS A 55 -0.98 -7.15 17.27
C HIS A 55 0.38 -6.47 17.05
N TRP A 56 0.68 -5.41 17.82
CA TRP A 56 1.95 -4.72 17.72
C TRP A 56 3.15 -5.57 18.12
N MET A 57 3.02 -6.34 19.20
CA MET A 57 4.07 -7.29 19.61
C MET A 57 4.37 -8.29 18.49
N LEU A 58 3.33 -8.86 17.88
CA LEU A 58 3.48 -9.83 16.79
C LEU A 58 4.13 -9.19 15.56
N LEU A 59 3.66 -8.02 15.12
CA LEU A 59 4.22 -7.33 13.95
C LEU A 59 5.71 -7.02 14.13
N VAL A 60 6.11 -6.58 15.33
CA VAL A 60 7.52 -6.29 15.63
C VAL A 60 8.36 -7.57 15.57
N VAL A 61 7.92 -8.65 16.22
CA VAL A 61 8.63 -9.93 16.20
C VAL A 61 8.76 -10.47 14.77
N CYS A 62 7.67 -10.47 14.00
CA CYS A 62 7.67 -10.88 12.59
C CYS A 62 8.62 -10.05 11.73
N THR A 63 8.70 -8.74 11.96
CA THR A 63 9.60 -7.85 11.23
C THR A 63 11.06 -8.13 11.55
N ILE A 64 11.39 -8.36 12.82
CA ILE A 64 12.76 -8.69 13.26
C ILE A 64 13.23 -9.99 12.61
N ILE A 65 12.42 -11.05 12.65
CA ILE A 65 12.80 -12.33 12.03
C ILE A 65 12.88 -12.22 10.51
N PHE A 66 12.01 -11.43 9.87
CA PHE A 66 12.03 -11.20 8.44
C PHE A 66 13.33 -10.51 8.02
N LEU A 67 13.72 -9.43 8.69
CA LEU A 67 15.01 -8.77 8.48
C LEU A 67 16.19 -9.71 8.75
N GLY A 68 16.10 -10.56 9.78
CA GLY A 68 17.14 -11.55 10.08
C GLY A 68 17.34 -12.56 8.96
N VAL A 69 16.26 -13.19 8.49
CA VAL A 69 16.31 -14.20 7.41
C VAL A 69 16.72 -13.57 6.09
N PHE A 70 16.12 -12.42 5.71
CA PHE A 70 16.53 -11.69 4.50
C PHE A 70 17.97 -11.23 4.57
N GLY A 71 18.44 -10.80 5.74
CA GLY A 71 19.83 -10.43 5.98
C GLY A 71 20.78 -11.61 5.77
N VAL A 72 20.45 -12.79 6.31
CA VAL A 72 21.25 -14.02 6.10
C VAL A 72 21.25 -14.44 4.63
N MET A 73 20.11 -14.37 3.94
CA MET A 73 20.02 -14.67 2.51
C MET A 73 20.88 -13.69 1.70
N PHE A 74 20.78 -12.38 1.98
CA PHE A 74 21.57 -11.36 1.31
C PHE A 74 23.07 -11.51 1.59
N TYR A 75 23.44 -11.83 2.83
CA TYR A 75 24.82 -12.15 3.21
C TYR A 75 25.34 -13.33 2.39
N SER A 76 24.54 -14.39 2.24
CA SER A 76 24.91 -15.58 1.48
C SER A 76 25.20 -15.26 0.02
N ILE A 77 24.32 -14.47 -0.62
CA ILE A 77 24.49 -14.03 -2.01
C ILE A 77 25.73 -13.14 -2.16
N TRP A 78 25.94 -12.18 -1.25
CA TRP A 78 27.07 -11.26 -1.33
C TRP A 78 28.41 -11.96 -1.10
N HIS A 79 28.46 -12.87 -0.13
CA HIS A 79 29.68 -13.57 0.26
C HIS A 79 30.07 -14.67 -0.74
N HIS A 80 29.10 -15.48 -1.19
CA HIS A 80 29.34 -16.58 -2.15
C HIS A 80 29.17 -16.14 -3.61
N ARG A 81 29.10 -14.83 -3.90
CA ARG A 81 29.03 -14.36 -5.28
C ARG A 81 30.28 -14.79 -6.03
N LYS A 82 30.09 -15.47 -7.17
CA LYS A 82 31.14 -16.00 -8.05
C LYS A 82 32.25 -14.98 -8.38
N SER A 83 31.94 -13.68 -8.42
CA SER A 83 32.93 -12.61 -8.65
C SER A 83 33.92 -12.39 -7.49
N ARG A 84 33.77 -13.12 -6.36
CA ARG A 84 34.64 -13.03 -5.18
C ARG A 84 35.46 -14.31 -4.93
N GLY A 85 35.34 -15.34 -5.77
CA GLY A 85 36.25 -16.50 -5.76
C GLY A 85 35.56 -17.85 -5.86
N ALA A 86 35.35 -18.31 -7.09
CA ALA A 86 35.86 -19.61 -7.56
C ALA A 86 36.47 -19.37 -8.93
#